data_AF-A0A2W4JKQ2-F1
#
_entry.id   AF-A0A2W4JKQ2-F1
#
_cell.length_a   1.000
_cell.length_b   1.000
_cell.length_c   1.000
_cell.angle_alpha   90.00
_cell.angle_beta   90.00
_cell.angle_gamma   90.00
#
_symmetry.space_group_name_H-M   'P 1'
#
loop_
_entity.id
_entity.type
_entity.pdbx_description
1 polymer ?
#
loop_
_entity_poly.entity_id
_entity_poly.type
_entity_poly.pdbx_seq_one_letter_code
_entity_poly.pdbx_strand_id
1 'polypeptide(L)'
;MARPVWRGSITFGLVSIPVALYSAVDDHTVHFHQLQRGTNDRIRYRRVNERTGDDVGFDDIVKGREVGDGEYVVVEPDELADIAPGRSRSIEIESFVALDEIDPVHFRTTYWLGPSGEGSVNPYRLLAAAMARTNRVGIAQFVMRNKQYLTAVRADRGVLALDTLYFADEIRDPADVLDVDLG
;
A
#
# COMPACT_ATOMS: atom_id res chain seq x y z
N MET A 1 17.22 9.31 -11.46
CA MET A 1 15.79 9.67 -11.54
C MET A 1 14.99 8.54 -10.90
N ALA A 2 14.09 8.84 -9.97
CA ALA A 2 13.30 7.82 -9.27
C ALA A 2 12.45 7.01 -10.27
N ARG A 3 12.41 5.68 -10.13
CA ARG A 3 11.58 4.80 -10.96
C ARG A 3 10.15 4.80 -10.40
N PRO A 4 9.12 4.92 -11.24
CA PRO A 4 7.75 4.85 -10.75
C PRO A 4 7.48 3.45 -10.20
N VAL A 5 6.82 3.39 -9.03
CA VAL A 5 6.40 2.14 -8.39
C VAL A 5 5.07 1.63 -8.93
N TRP A 6 4.29 2.51 -9.57
CA TRP A 6 3.00 2.20 -10.18
C TRP A 6 2.68 3.21 -11.31
N ARG A 7 1.89 2.79 -12.30
CA ARG A 7 1.38 3.63 -13.39
C ARG A 7 -0.08 3.31 -13.62
N GLY A 8 -0.86 4.34 -13.90
CA GLY A 8 -2.30 4.22 -14.14
C GLY A 8 -2.92 5.59 -14.36
N SER A 9 -4.16 5.76 -13.93
CA SER A 9 -4.89 7.03 -14.05
C SER A 9 -5.59 7.41 -12.76
N ILE A 10 -5.72 8.70 -12.48
CA ILE A 10 -6.70 9.22 -11.51
C ILE A 10 -8.04 9.32 -12.23
N THR A 11 -9.11 8.78 -11.65
CA THR A 11 -10.47 8.84 -12.19
C THR A 11 -11.44 9.44 -11.20
N PHE A 12 -12.31 10.33 -11.67
CA PHE A 12 -13.43 10.87 -10.90
C PHE A 12 -14.54 11.34 -11.84
N GLY A 13 -15.74 10.79 -11.66
CA GLY A 13 -16.83 10.97 -12.62
C GLY A 13 -16.41 10.54 -14.02
N LEU A 14 -16.39 11.48 -14.97
CA LEU A 14 -16.00 11.25 -16.37
C LEU A 14 -14.54 11.62 -16.69
N VAL A 15 -13.80 12.10 -15.70
CA VAL A 15 -12.41 12.55 -15.87
C VAL A 15 -11.46 11.38 -15.66
N SER A 16 -10.47 11.24 -16.54
CA SER A 16 -9.38 10.27 -16.41
C SER A 16 -8.05 10.95 -16.75
N ILE A 17 -7.12 10.95 -15.79
CA ILE A 17 -5.83 11.64 -15.90
C ILE A 17 -4.71 10.62 -15.72
N PRO A 18 -3.95 10.28 -16.78
CA PRO A 18 -2.80 9.39 -16.66
C PRO A 18 -1.73 9.93 -15.71
N VAL A 19 -1.27 9.10 -14.79
CA VAL A 19 -0.27 9.45 -13.76
C VAL A 19 0.72 8.30 -13.50
N ALA A 20 1.84 8.65 -12.89
CA ALA A 20 2.82 7.73 -12.37
C ALA A 20 3.08 8.02 -10.88
N LEU A 21 3.18 6.96 -10.09
CA LEU A 21 3.39 7.01 -8.64
C LEU A 21 4.86 6.79 -8.32
N TYR A 22 5.43 7.65 -7.47
CA TYR A 22 6.83 7.62 -7.04
C TYR A 22 6.88 7.61 -5.52
N SER A 23 7.80 6.85 -4.92
CA SER A 23 7.99 6.92 -3.47
C SER A 23 8.35 8.35 -3.05
N ALA A 24 7.68 8.88 -2.01
CA ALA A 24 8.05 10.18 -1.46
C ALA A 24 9.20 10.08 -0.44
N VAL A 25 9.52 8.87 -0.02
CA VAL A 25 10.56 8.56 0.98
C VAL A 25 11.58 7.60 0.38
N ASP A 26 12.84 7.77 0.77
CA ASP A 26 13.92 6.83 0.49
C ASP A 26 14.27 6.07 1.78
N ASP A 27 14.42 4.76 1.68
CA ASP A 27 14.89 3.93 2.77
C ASP A 27 16.42 3.94 2.80
N HIS A 28 17.00 4.42 3.91
CA HIS A 28 18.44 4.44 4.16
C HIS A 28 18.92 3.27 5.01
N THR A 29 18.06 2.28 5.24
CA THR A 29 18.41 1.08 6.02
C THR A 29 19.55 0.33 5.33
N VAL A 30 20.64 0.11 6.06
CA VAL A 30 21.73 -0.75 5.60
C VAL A 30 21.31 -2.20 5.78
N HIS A 31 21.16 -2.92 4.67
CA HIS A 31 20.89 -4.36 4.70
C HIS A 31 22.20 -5.14 4.78
N PHE A 32 22.30 -6.03 5.77
CA PHE A 32 23.44 -6.91 5.93
C PHE A 32 23.11 -8.31 5.44
N HIS A 33 24.10 -8.99 4.85
CA HIS A 33 24.02 -10.42 4.61
C HIS A 33 24.48 -11.19 5.84
N GLN A 34 23.80 -12.28 6.14
CA GLN A 34 24.22 -13.19 7.19
C GLN A 34 25.36 -14.06 6.68
N LEU A 35 26.49 -14.04 7.39
CA LEU A 35 27.68 -14.80 7.08
C LEU A 35 27.98 -15.79 8.20
N GLN A 36 28.60 -16.93 7.87
CA GLN A 36 29.12 -17.84 8.87
C GLN A 36 30.28 -17.17 9.63
N ARG A 37 30.24 -17.20 10.96
CA ARG A 37 31.30 -16.61 11.80
C ARG A 37 32.66 -17.21 11.45
N GLY A 38 33.64 -16.34 11.19
CA GLY A 38 35.00 -16.74 10.84
C GLY A 38 35.22 -16.99 9.34
N THR A 39 34.19 -16.84 8.50
CA THR A 39 34.30 -16.92 7.04
C THR A 39 33.59 -15.75 6.37
N ASN A 40 33.68 -15.68 5.03
CA ASN A 40 32.91 -14.74 4.20
C ASN A 40 31.75 -15.45 3.47
N ASP A 41 31.36 -16.63 3.95
CA ASP A 41 30.37 -17.48 3.28
C ASP A 41 28.95 -17.12 3.72
N ARG A 42 28.04 -17.00 2.75
CA ARG A 42 26.65 -16.66 2.99
C ARG A 42 25.85 -17.84 3.54
N ILE A 43 24.98 -17.56 4.50
CA ILE A 43 23.97 -18.52 4.97
C ILE A 43 22.83 -18.62 3.94
N ARG A 44 22.35 -19.85 3.71
CA ARG A 44 21.13 -20.13 2.93
C ARG A 44 20.08 -20.78 3.83
N TYR A 45 18.83 -20.45 3.60
CA TYR A 45 17.69 -21.02 4.29
C TYR A 45 17.04 -22.10 3.43
N ARG A 46 16.62 -23.19 4.08
CA ARG A 46 15.76 -24.23 3.49
C ARG A 46 14.41 -24.24 4.17
N ARG A 47 13.36 -24.51 3.40
CA ARG A 47 12.00 -24.72 3.91
C ARG A 47 11.87 -26.22 4.16
N VAL A 48 11.55 -26.58 5.39
CA VAL A 48 11.45 -27.98 5.82
C VAL A 48 10.10 -28.20 6.46
N ASN A 49 9.50 -29.37 6.24
CA ASN A 49 8.27 -29.76 6.93
C ASN A 49 8.59 -30.00 8.41
N GLU A 50 7.86 -29.35 9.30
CA GLU A 50 8.16 -29.39 10.75
C GLU A 50 8.08 -30.80 11.34
N ARG A 51 7.15 -31.63 10.86
CA ARG A 51 6.94 -32.98 11.39
C ARG A 51 7.92 -33.99 10.80
N THR A 52 8.23 -33.91 9.50
CA THR A 52 9.05 -34.93 8.82
C THR A 52 10.52 -34.55 8.68
N GLY A 53 10.83 -33.25 8.70
CA GLY A 53 12.18 -32.72 8.45
C GLY A 53 12.57 -32.68 6.97
N ASP A 54 11.67 -33.05 6.06
CA ASP A 54 11.94 -33.08 4.62
C ASP A 54 11.92 -31.67 4.03
N ASP A 55 12.78 -31.44 3.01
CA ASP A 55 12.78 -30.19 2.26
C ASP A 55 11.46 -30.04 1.46
N VAL A 56 10.88 -28.84 1.49
CA VAL A 56 9.61 -28.51 0.82
C VAL A 56 9.85 -27.54 -0.34
N GLY A 57 9.32 -27.88 -1.51
CA GLY A 57 9.33 -27.05 -2.72
C GLY A 57 8.55 -25.75 -2.52
N PHE A 58 8.68 -24.79 -3.45
CA PHE A 58 7.79 -23.60 -3.41
C PHE A 58 6.36 -23.95 -3.80
N ASP A 59 6.21 -24.83 -4.78
CA ASP A 59 4.90 -25.22 -5.33
C ASP A 59 4.09 -26.10 -4.35
N ASP A 60 4.76 -26.69 -3.36
CA ASP A 60 4.15 -27.52 -2.32
C ASP A 60 3.77 -26.73 -1.05
N ILE A 61 3.85 -25.39 -1.08
CA ILE A 61 3.55 -24.52 0.07
C ILE A 61 2.24 -23.79 -0.14
N VAL A 62 1.29 -24.11 0.73
CA VAL A 62 -0.01 -23.44 0.87
C VAL A 62 -0.02 -22.49 2.07
N LYS A 63 -1.02 -21.60 2.15
CA LYS A 63 -1.23 -20.77 3.34
C LYS A 63 -2.28 -21.42 4.23
N GLY A 64 -2.06 -21.43 5.54
CA GLY A 64 -3.01 -21.94 6.53
C GLY A 64 -3.32 -20.91 7.60
N ARG A 65 -4.57 -20.83 8.05
CA ARG A 65 -4.96 -20.10 9.26
C ARG A 65 -5.59 -21.07 10.24
N GLU A 66 -5.04 -21.14 11.45
CA GLU A 66 -5.61 -21.96 12.52
C GLU A 66 -6.95 -21.36 12.97
N VAL A 67 -7.99 -22.21 13.05
CA VAL A 67 -9.33 -21.83 13.50
C VAL A 67 -9.67 -22.36 14.90
N GLY A 68 -8.74 -23.07 15.53
CA GLY A 68 -8.86 -23.67 16.85
C GLY A 68 -8.57 -25.18 16.82
N ASP A 69 -8.18 -25.74 17.97
CA ASP A 69 -7.97 -27.18 18.17
C ASP A 69 -7.04 -27.87 17.15
N GLY A 70 -6.07 -27.13 16.60
CA GLY A 70 -5.15 -27.65 15.58
C GLY A 70 -5.77 -27.82 14.19
N GLU A 71 -6.99 -27.35 13.96
CA GLU A 71 -7.62 -27.30 12.64
C GLU A 71 -7.19 -26.06 11.87
N TYR A 72 -6.86 -26.25 10.59
CA TYR A 72 -6.41 -25.18 9.70
C TYR A 72 -7.37 -25.02 8.54
N VAL A 73 -7.75 -23.77 8.27
CA VAL A 73 -8.30 -23.40 6.97
C VAL A 73 -7.12 -23.20 6.03
N VAL A 74 -6.99 -24.10 5.06
CA VAL A 74 -5.99 -24.05 4.01
C VAL A 74 -6.51 -23.18 2.86
N VAL A 75 -5.64 -22.33 2.33
CA VAL A 75 -5.90 -21.45 1.20
C VAL A 75 -4.81 -21.71 0.16
N GLU A 76 -5.23 -22.20 -0.99
CA GLU A 76 -4.36 -22.45 -2.13
C GLU A 76 -3.89 -21.13 -2.76
N PRO A 77 -2.68 -21.10 -3.38
CA PRO A 77 -2.20 -19.91 -4.08
C PRO A 77 -3.15 -19.38 -5.16
N ASP A 78 -3.82 -20.28 -5.89
CA ASP A 78 -4.77 -19.92 -6.96
C ASP A 78 -6.07 -19.35 -6.40
N GLU A 79 -6.61 -19.92 -5.31
CA GLU A 79 -7.78 -19.37 -4.62
C GLU A 79 -7.53 -17.94 -4.14
N LEU A 80 -6.32 -17.68 -3.61
CA LEU A 80 -5.91 -16.35 -3.19
C LEU A 80 -5.79 -15.39 -4.38
N ALA A 81 -5.40 -15.89 -5.55
CA ALA A 81 -5.32 -15.10 -6.77
C ALA A 81 -6.71 -14.75 -7.32
N ASP A 82 -7.68 -15.65 -7.20
CA ASP A 82 -9.06 -15.45 -7.66
C ASP A 82 -9.81 -14.41 -6.83
N ILE A 83 -9.58 -14.37 -5.52
CA ILE A 83 -10.17 -13.35 -4.63
C ILE A 83 -9.38 -12.05 -4.58
N ALA A 84 -8.17 -12.02 -5.15
CA ALA A 84 -7.34 -10.83 -5.11
C ALA A 84 -8.09 -9.67 -5.78
N PRO A 85 -8.09 -8.46 -5.18
CA PRO A 85 -8.65 -7.30 -5.84
C PRO A 85 -7.95 -7.16 -7.19
N GLY A 86 -8.74 -7.21 -8.27
CA GLY A 86 -8.21 -7.25 -9.63
C GLY A 86 -7.21 -6.12 -9.90
N ARG A 87 -6.41 -6.23 -10.96
CA ARG A 87 -5.45 -5.17 -11.34
C ARG A 87 -6.18 -3.94 -11.87
N SER A 88 -6.84 -3.17 -11.01
CA SER A 88 -7.28 -1.82 -11.36
C SER A 88 -6.04 -0.97 -11.58
N ARG A 89 -5.99 -0.29 -12.72
CA ARG A 89 -4.95 0.70 -13.04
C ARG A 89 -5.48 2.11 -12.81
N SER A 90 -6.45 2.25 -11.90
CA SER A 90 -7.11 3.50 -11.57
C SER A 90 -6.98 3.79 -10.08
N ILE A 91 -6.72 5.06 -9.77
CA ILE A 91 -6.97 5.68 -8.47
C ILE A 91 -8.32 6.35 -8.60
N GLU A 92 -9.35 5.69 -8.10
CA GLU A 92 -10.73 6.15 -8.24
C GLU A 92 -11.10 7.03 -7.05
N ILE A 93 -11.21 8.34 -7.27
CA ILE A 93 -11.65 9.30 -6.25
C ILE A 93 -13.17 9.24 -6.17
N GLU A 94 -13.67 8.85 -4.99
CA GLU A 94 -15.09 8.72 -4.70
C GLU A 94 -15.68 10.02 -4.14
N SER A 95 -14.89 10.77 -3.37
CA SER A 95 -15.34 12.00 -2.72
C SER A 95 -14.20 12.98 -2.47
N PHE A 96 -14.56 14.25 -2.21
CA PHE A 96 -13.63 15.28 -1.79
C PHE A 96 -14.01 15.82 -0.42
N VAL A 97 -13.10 15.68 0.55
CA VAL A 97 -13.26 16.14 1.95
C VAL A 97 -12.25 17.25 2.25
N ALA A 98 -12.43 17.99 3.33
CA ALA A 98 -11.41 18.90 3.82
C ALA A 98 -10.29 18.11 4.52
N LEU A 99 -9.05 18.60 4.43
CA LEU A 99 -7.90 17.87 4.96
C LEU A 99 -7.96 17.66 6.49
N ASP A 100 -8.56 18.61 7.20
CA ASP A 100 -8.76 18.59 8.65
C ASP A 100 -9.89 17.65 9.12
N GLU A 101 -10.66 17.07 8.20
CA GLU A 101 -11.62 16.00 8.50
C GLU A 101 -10.95 14.62 8.62
N ILE A 102 -9.66 14.50 8.25
CA ILE A 102 -8.92 13.23 8.29
C ILE A 102 -7.97 13.26 9.49
N ASP A 103 -8.25 12.44 10.50
CA ASP A 103 -7.35 12.31 11.65
C ASP A 103 -5.96 11.82 11.19
N PRO A 104 -4.87 12.47 11.65
CA PRO A 104 -3.49 12.07 11.33
C PRO A 104 -3.20 10.57 11.52
N VAL A 105 -3.87 9.90 12.46
CA VAL A 105 -3.70 8.46 12.72
C VAL A 105 -4.01 7.58 11.50
N HIS A 106 -4.82 8.07 10.56
CA HIS A 106 -5.10 7.34 9.33
C HIS A 106 -3.92 7.35 8.35
N PHE A 107 -3.03 8.34 8.36
CA PHE A 107 -1.98 8.46 7.35
C PHE A 107 -0.86 7.45 7.55
N ARG A 108 -0.45 6.76 6.47
CA ARG A 108 0.56 5.70 6.52
C ARG A 108 1.80 5.98 5.67
N THR A 109 1.67 6.08 4.35
CA THR A 109 2.82 6.23 3.45
C THR A 109 2.50 7.19 2.32
N THR A 110 3.37 8.17 2.12
CA THR A 110 3.24 9.18 1.08
C THR A 110 3.94 8.76 -0.22
N TYR A 111 3.31 9.09 -1.33
CA TYR A 111 3.83 8.96 -2.68
C TYR A 111 3.62 10.25 -3.45
N TRP A 112 4.56 10.57 -4.34
CA TRP A 112 4.38 11.64 -5.33
C TRP A 112 3.67 11.11 -6.56
N LEU A 113 2.66 11.84 -7.02
CA LEU A 113 1.97 11.58 -8.28
C LEU A 113 2.50 12.55 -9.33
N GLY A 114 3.04 12.04 -10.43
CA GLY A 114 3.43 12.85 -11.59
C GLY A 114 2.52 12.58 -12.80
N PRO A 115 2.27 13.56 -13.68
CA PRO A 115 1.56 13.32 -14.93
C PRO A 115 2.32 12.32 -15.81
N SER A 116 1.61 11.39 -16.44
CA SER A 116 2.20 10.38 -17.33
C SER A 116 1.77 10.61 -18.78
N GLY A 117 2.60 11.29 -19.56
CA GLY A 117 2.38 11.59 -20.98
C GLY A 117 1.94 13.04 -21.23
N GLU A 118 2.26 13.58 -22.40
CA GLU A 118 2.12 15.02 -22.68
C GLU A 118 0.68 15.54 -22.52
N GLY A 119 -0.32 14.78 -22.96
CA GLY A 119 -1.73 15.16 -22.85
C GLY A 119 -2.28 15.21 -21.42
N SER A 120 -1.57 14.64 -20.44
CA SER A 120 -2.02 14.59 -19.04
C SER A 120 -1.61 15.82 -18.23
N VAL A 121 -0.65 16.62 -18.71
CA VAL A 121 -0.03 17.70 -17.93
C VAL A 121 -1.03 18.79 -17.53
N ASN A 122 -1.84 19.27 -18.46
CA ASN A 122 -2.81 20.33 -18.21
C ASN A 122 -3.94 19.90 -17.26
N PRO A 123 -4.65 18.77 -17.48
CA PRO A 123 -5.68 18.33 -16.55
C PRO A 123 -5.12 17.98 -15.17
N TYR A 124 -3.92 17.39 -15.11
CA TYR A 124 -3.21 17.14 -13.84
C TYR A 124 -2.97 18.44 -13.07
N ARG A 125 -2.41 19.47 -13.73
CA ARG A 125 -2.13 20.77 -13.09
C ARG A 125 -3.41 21.46 -12.63
N LEU A 126 -4.48 21.36 -13.43
CA LEU A 126 -5.78 21.92 -13.06
C LEU A 126 -6.33 21.26 -11.80
N LEU A 127 -6.27 19.92 -11.71
CA LEU A 127 -6.69 19.19 -10.51
C LEU A 127 -5.86 19.59 -9.29
N ALA A 128 -4.53 19.58 -9.41
CA ALA A 128 -3.63 19.98 -8.32
C ALA A 128 -3.90 21.42 -7.84
N ALA A 129 -4.06 22.36 -8.78
CA ALA A 129 -4.36 23.76 -8.45
C ALA A 129 -5.75 23.92 -7.82
N ALA A 130 -6.76 23.18 -8.30
CA ALA A 130 -8.10 23.21 -7.74
C ALA A 130 -8.10 22.72 -6.29
N MET A 131 -7.50 21.55 -6.02
CA MET A 131 -7.40 20.97 -4.68
C MET A 131 -6.61 21.84 -3.71
N ALA A 132 -5.50 22.43 -4.16
CA ALA A 132 -4.72 23.37 -3.36
C ALA A 132 -5.54 24.62 -2.98
N ARG A 133 -6.29 25.18 -3.94
CA ARG A 133 -7.10 26.39 -3.71
C ARG A 133 -8.30 26.15 -2.80
N THR A 134 -8.90 24.96 -2.85
CA THR A 134 -10.09 24.62 -2.09
C THR A 134 -9.80 23.91 -0.77
N ASN A 135 -8.52 23.62 -0.47
CA ASN A 135 -8.09 22.80 0.66
C ASN A 135 -8.84 21.45 0.72
N ARG A 136 -9.06 20.85 -0.44
CA ARG A 136 -9.77 19.56 -0.57
C ARG A 136 -8.82 18.42 -0.87
N VAL A 137 -9.14 17.28 -0.30
CA VAL A 137 -8.46 15.99 -0.45
C VAL A 137 -9.44 15.04 -1.12
N GLY A 138 -8.99 14.32 -2.15
CA GLY A 138 -9.77 13.27 -2.79
C GLY A 138 -9.60 11.94 -2.04
N ILE A 139 -10.67 11.39 -1.48
CA ILE A 139 -10.66 10.04 -0.93
C ILE A 139 -10.83 9.05 -2.08
N ALA A 140 -9.90 8.11 -2.18
CA ALA A 140 -9.82 7.21 -3.31
C ALA A 140 -9.40 5.80 -2.92
N GLN A 141 -9.68 4.84 -3.80
CA GLN A 141 -9.17 3.48 -3.70
C GLN A 141 -8.36 3.10 -4.93
N PHE A 142 -7.30 2.32 -4.72
CA PHE A 142 -6.52 1.76 -5.83
C PHE A 142 -5.83 0.45 -5.46
N VAL A 143 -5.42 -0.32 -6.46
CA VAL A 143 -4.70 -1.58 -6.28
C VAL A 143 -3.23 -1.43 -6.69
N MET A 144 -2.33 -1.80 -5.78
CA MET A 144 -0.89 -1.87 -6.03
C MET A 144 -0.30 -3.12 -5.39
N ARG A 145 0.51 -3.87 -6.15
CA ARG A 145 1.16 -5.12 -5.68
C ARG A 145 0.15 -6.11 -5.07
N ASN A 146 -0.99 -6.30 -5.76
CA ASN A 146 -2.09 -7.18 -5.37
C ASN A 146 -2.73 -6.85 -4.01
N LYS A 147 -2.56 -5.62 -3.51
CA LYS A 147 -3.26 -5.09 -2.33
C LYS A 147 -4.05 -3.86 -2.71
N GLN A 148 -5.30 -3.81 -2.25
CA GLN A 148 -6.15 -2.62 -2.32
C GLN A 148 -5.79 -1.66 -1.17
N TYR A 149 -5.77 -0.37 -1.48
CA TYR A 149 -5.47 0.69 -0.53
C TYR A 149 -6.58 1.73 -0.55
N LEU A 150 -7.04 2.13 0.64
CA LEU A 150 -7.69 3.42 0.84
C LEU A 150 -6.61 4.51 0.80
N THR A 151 -6.93 5.64 0.17
CA THR A 151 -5.95 6.71 -0.06
C THR A 151 -6.56 8.10 0.03
N ALA A 152 -5.72 9.05 0.41
CA ALA A 152 -5.97 10.48 0.30
C ALA A 152 -5.08 11.04 -0.81
N VAL A 153 -5.69 11.53 -1.89
CA VAL A 153 -5.00 12.34 -2.91
C VAL A 153 -5.10 13.80 -2.50
N ARG A 154 -3.99 14.52 -2.46
CA ARG A 154 -3.97 15.95 -2.08
C ARG A 154 -2.96 16.73 -2.89
N ALA A 155 -3.13 18.04 -2.97
CA ALA A 155 -2.10 18.90 -3.52
C ALA A 155 -1.02 19.19 -2.46
N ASP A 156 0.24 19.13 -2.87
CA ASP A 156 1.40 19.38 -2.02
C ASP A 156 2.55 19.92 -2.87
N ARG A 157 3.21 20.99 -2.44
CA ARG A 157 4.38 21.58 -3.12
C ARG A 157 4.22 21.76 -4.65
N GLY A 158 3.00 22.08 -5.10
CA GLY A 158 2.67 22.31 -6.52
C GLY A 158 2.45 21.04 -7.36
N VAL A 159 2.44 19.86 -6.73
CA VAL A 159 2.15 18.57 -7.33
C VAL A 159 1.02 17.87 -6.56
N LEU A 160 0.60 16.68 -7.01
CA LEU A 160 -0.26 15.80 -6.25
C LEU A 160 0.59 14.83 -5.41
N ALA A 161 0.17 14.63 -4.18
CA ALA A 161 0.59 13.55 -3.30
C ALA A 161 -0.54 12.53 -3.18
N LEU A 162 -0.18 11.27 -2.99
CA LEU A 162 -1.08 10.21 -2.59
C LEU A 162 -0.56 9.63 -1.28
N ASP A 163 -1.38 9.72 -0.25
CA ASP A 163 -1.13 9.10 1.04
C ASP A 163 -1.98 7.83 1.13
N THR A 164 -1.35 6.69 1.42
CA THR A 164 -2.10 5.50 1.82
C THR A 164 -2.66 5.71 3.22
N LEU A 165 -3.89 5.25 3.42
CA LEU A 165 -4.60 5.36 4.67
C LEU A 165 -4.80 3.99 5.31
N TYR A 166 -4.81 3.96 6.64
CA TYR A 166 -5.38 2.86 7.41
C TYR A 166 -6.90 2.93 7.36
N PHE A 167 -7.54 1.78 7.15
CA PHE A 167 -8.98 1.66 7.41
C PHE A 167 -9.25 1.80 8.91
N ALA A 168 -10.47 2.21 9.27
CA ALA A 168 -10.83 2.45 10.67
C ALA A 168 -10.65 1.19 11.54
N ASP A 169 -10.93 -0.01 11.00
CA ASP A 169 -10.74 -1.29 11.68
C ASP A 169 -9.26 -1.71 11.83
N GLU A 170 -8.35 -1.09 11.08
CA GLU A 170 -6.90 -1.29 11.25
C GLU A 170 -6.33 -0.43 12.39
N ILE A 171 -7.11 0.52 12.92
CA ILE A 171 -6.70 1.46 13.95
C ILE A 171 -7.24 0.98 15.29
N ARG A 172 -6.34 0.69 16.21
CA ARG A 172 -6.71 0.20 17.55
C ARG A 172 -7.30 1.33 18.38
N ASP A 173 -8.36 1.02 19.12
CA ASP A 173 -8.90 1.94 20.12
C ASP A 173 -7.86 2.13 21.25
N PRO A 174 -7.57 3.37 21.66
CA PRO A 174 -6.72 3.63 22.82
C PRO A 174 -7.13 2.84 24.07
N ALA A 175 -8.42 2.64 24.32
CA ALA A 175 -8.93 1.89 25.47
C ALA A 175 -8.56 0.39 25.44
N ASP A 176 -8.36 -0.18 24.25
CA ASP A 176 -7.99 -1.59 24.09
C ASP A 176 -6.48 -1.83 24.26
N VAL A 177 -5.67 -0.77 24.22
CA VAL A 177 -4.19 -0.88 24.18
C VAL A 177 -3.49 -0.18 25.33
N LEU A 178 -4.12 0.82 25.93
CA LEU A 178 -3.56 1.57 27.06
C LEU A 178 -4.16 1.05 28.36
N ASP A 179 -3.33 0.39 29.17
CA ASP A 179 -3.68 -0.01 30.54
C ASP A 179 -3.50 1.17 31.50
N VAL A 180 -4.22 2.26 31.23
CA VAL A 180 -4.26 3.45 32.08
C VAL A 180 -5.70 3.92 32.21
N ASP A 181 -6.16 3.97 33.46
CA ASP A 181 -7.43 4.57 33.83
C ASP A 181 -7.33 6.08 33.58
N LEU A 182 -7.88 6.55 32.45
CA LEU A 182 -7.83 7.95 32.05
C LEU A 182 -8.86 8.83 32.77
N GLY A 183 -9.67 8.23 33.66
CA GLY A 183 -10.66 8.92 34.49
C GLY A 183 -11.97 9.24 33.79
#